data_AF-A0A2C9LYN3-F1
#
_entry.id   AF-A0A2C9LYN3-F1
#
_cell.length_a   1.000
_cell.length_b   1.000
_cell.length_c   1.000
_cell.angle_alpha   90.00
_cell.angle_beta   90.00
_cell.angle_gamma   90.00
#
_symmetry.space_group_name_H-M   'P 1'
#
loop_
_entity.id
_entity.type
_entity.pdbx_description
1 polymer ?
#
loop_
_entity_poly.entity_id
_entity_poly.type
_entity_poly.pdbx_seq_one_letter_code
_entity_poly.pdbx_strand_id
1 'polypeptide(L)'
;MTSVFRKTLYLLKLLARENEAVQMHIFERLDILLDVRVVESELAIALREVFYGNQNTCLKINPRQIQKIVNRAADLQEKGPEFLDLLSMVVKVAGTDLTLKRNQAYVMKYIMQNYKKVAFVLDLSREEREAILTQTDKMSRLRYYICLLDLLAACAEGENLFIESLCQTILPMEDLLAILNNPSIDNVLKKPFLRCLHHVYMKSTGNVVDMQTSEIPHD
;
A
#
# COMPACT_ATOMS: atom_id res chain seq x y z
N MET A 1 -5.01 -19.38 -24.92
CA MET A 1 -3.78 -18.63 -24.56
C MET A 1 -3.83 -18.10 -23.12
N THR A 2 -4.82 -17.29 -22.73
CA THR A 2 -5.02 -16.75 -21.37
C THR A 2 -4.98 -17.81 -20.26
N SER A 3 -5.64 -18.96 -20.47
CA SER A 3 -5.63 -20.07 -19.50
C SER A 3 -4.23 -20.63 -19.23
N VAL A 4 -3.37 -20.69 -20.26
CA VAL A 4 -1.98 -21.15 -20.12
C VAL A 4 -1.21 -20.14 -19.28
N PHE A 5 -1.30 -18.85 -19.57
CA PHE A 5 -0.65 -17.81 -18.77
C PHE A 5 -1.08 -17.84 -17.30
N ARG A 6 -2.39 -18.00 -17.02
CA ARG A 6 -2.88 -18.13 -15.63
C ARG A 6 -2.23 -19.31 -14.91
N LYS A 7 -2.19 -20.48 -15.54
CA LYS A 7 -1.57 -21.68 -14.96
C LYS A 7 -0.06 -21.50 -14.76
N THR A 8 0.63 -20.87 -15.71
CA THR A 8 2.06 -20.59 -15.61
C THR A 8 2.37 -19.62 -14.46
N LEU A 9 1.60 -18.53 -14.32
CA LEU A 9 1.78 -17.57 -13.23
C LEU A 9 1.39 -18.17 -11.88
N TYR A 10 0.39 -19.04 -11.85
CA TYR A 10 0.06 -19.80 -10.66
C TYR A 10 1.19 -20.74 -10.22
N LEU A 11 1.80 -21.47 -11.16
CA LEU A 11 2.99 -22.27 -10.87
C LEU A 11 4.15 -21.40 -10.38
N LEU A 12 4.40 -20.27 -11.04
CA LEU A 12 5.46 -19.32 -10.66
C LEU A 12 5.27 -18.82 -9.22
N LYS A 13 4.05 -18.43 -8.86
CA LYS A 13 3.65 -18.05 -7.51
C LYS A 13 3.99 -19.14 -6.49
N LEU A 14 3.63 -20.39 -6.79
CA LEU A 14 3.87 -21.52 -5.87
C LEU A 14 5.36 -21.83 -5.72
N LEU A 15 6.14 -21.75 -6.80
CA LEU A 15 7.58 -22.00 -6.75
C LEU A 15 8.34 -20.89 -6.01
N ALA A 16 7.86 -19.64 -6.06
CA ALA A 16 8.49 -18.50 -5.40
C ALA A 16 8.21 -18.45 -3.89
N ARG A 17 7.07 -19.00 -3.44
CA ARG A 17 6.67 -18.94 -2.04
C ARG A 17 7.73 -19.58 -1.14
N GLU A 18 8.24 -18.79 -0.20
CA GLU A 18 9.24 -19.21 0.80
C GLU A 18 10.52 -19.81 0.18
N ASN A 19 10.83 -19.43 -1.07
CA ASN A 19 12.01 -19.92 -1.79
C ASN A 19 12.84 -18.74 -2.31
N GLU A 20 13.81 -18.31 -1.50
CA GLU A 20 14.65 -17.14 -1.80
C GLU A 20 15.39 -17.25 -3.14
N ALA A 21 15.87 -18.44 -3.50
CA ALA A 21 16.58 -18.64 -4.76
C ALA A 21 15.66 -18.42 -5.97
N VAL A 22 14.46 -19.01 -5.93
CA VAL A 22 13.46 -18.81 -7.00
C VAL A 22 12.99 -17.35 -7.05
N GLN A 23 12.73 -16.73 -5.90
CA GLN A 23 12.39 -15.30 -5.83
C GLN A 23 13.46 -14.45 -6.51
N MET A 24 14.75 -14.67 -6.21
CA MET A 24 15.86 -13.94 -6.83
C MET A 24 15.93 -14.15 -8.35
N HIS A 25 15.76 -15.37 -8.85
CA HIS A 25 15.76 -15.63 -10.30
C HIS A 25 14.60 -14.97 -11.04
N ILE A 26 13.43 -14.87 -10.40
CA ILE A 26 12.30 -14.14 -10.96
C ILE A 26 12.58 -12.63 -10.92
N PHE A 27 13.13 -12.14 -9.79
CA PHE A 27 13.47 -10.74 -9.59
C PHE A 27 14.47 -10.21 -10.64
N GLU A 28 15.48 -11.00 -11.01
CA GLU A 28 16.43 -10.66 -12.08
C GLU A 28 15.77 -10.36 -13.43
N ARG A 29 14.55 -10.88 -13.65
CA ARG A 29 13.76 -10.71 -14.88
C ARG A 29 12.54 -9.81 -14.69
N LEU A 30 12.46 -9.10 -13.57
CA LEU A 30 11.29 -8.30 -13.18
C LEU A 30 10.88 -7.29 -14.26
N ASP A 31 11.82 -6.63 -14.92
CA ASP A 31 11.50 -5.64 -15.96
C ASP A 31 10.75 -6.24 -17.15
N ILE A 32 11.14 -7.45 -17.58
CA ILE A 32 10.48 -8.17 -18.68
C ILE A 32 9.08 -8.61 -18.24
N LEU A 33 8.96 -9.12 -17.00
CA LEU A 33 7.68 -9.55 -16.45
C LEU A 33 6.71 -8.39 -16.32
N LEU A 34 7.16 -7.22 -15.86
CA LEU A 34 6.35 -6.01 -15.75
C LEU A 34 5.88 -5.44 -17.10
N ASP A 35 6.43 -5.91 -18.23
CA ASP A 35 5.98 -5.51 -19.58
C ASP A 35 4.89 -6.45 -20.14
N VAL A 36 4.57 -7.56 -19.45
CA VAL A 36 3.47 -8.46 -19.81
C VAL A 36 2.11 -7.77 -19.59
N ARG A 37 1.22 -7.87 -20.57
CA ARG A 37 -0.12 -7.23 -20.57
C ARG A 37 -1.28 -8.24 -20.64
N VAL A 38 -0.99 -9.51 -20.43
CA VAL A 38 -1.99 -10.59 -20.39
C VAL A 38 -2.10 -11.05 -18.95
N VAL A 39 -3.33 -11.20 -18.43
CA VAL A 39 -3.61 -11.68 -17.06
C VAL A 39 -2.82 -10.92 -15.98
N GLU A 40 -2.92 -9.60 -16.03
CA GLU A 40 -2.11 -8.69 -15.21
C GLU A 40 -2.36 -8.81 -13.71
N SER A 41 -3.60 -9.12 -13.30
CA SER A 41 -3.93 -9.39 -11.90
C SER A 41 -3.18 -10.63 -11.39
N GLU A 42 -3.19 -11.72 -12.17
CA GLU A 42 -2.45 -12.95 -11.83
C GLU A 42 -0.94 -12.73 -11.82
N LEU A 43 -0.43 -11.87 -12.70
CA LEU A 43 0.97 -11.48 -12.73
C LEU A 43 1.35 -10.73 -11.45
N ALA A 44 0.55 -9.75 -11.03
CA ALA A 44 0.81 -9.00 -9.80
C ALA A 44 0.80 -9.93 -8.58
N ILE A 45 -0.10 -10.92 -8.52
CA ILE A 45 -0.13 -11.94 -7.46
C ILE A 45 1.16 -12.77 -7.44
N ALA A 46 1.65 -13.19 -8.62
CA ALA A 46 2.89 -13.97 -8.70
C ALA A 46 4.11 -13.13 -8.31
N LEU A 47 4.20 -11.88 -8.80
CA LEU A 47 5.28 -10.95 -8.47
C LEU A 47 5.27 -10.56 -7.00
N ARG A 48 4.11 -10.53 -6.33
CA ARG A 48 4.03 -10.26 -4.90
C ARG A 48 4.81 -11.29 -4.08
N GLU A 49 4.76 -12.56 -4.47
CA GLU A 49 5.51 -13.62 -3.77
C GLU A 49 7.03 -13.51 -3.99
N VAL A 50 7.50 -12.74 -4.99
CA VAL A 50 8.94 -12.44 -5.17
C VAL A 50 9.47 -11.61 -4.00
N PHE A 51 8.66 -10.69 -3.48
CA PHE A 51 9.04 -9.78 -2.41
C PHE A 51 8.62 -10.28 -1.02
N TYR A 52 7.70 -11.25 -0.95
CA TYR A 52 7.17 -11.75 0.30
C TYR A 52 8.28 -12.38 1.17
N GLY A 53 8.56 -11.77 2.31
CA GLY A 53 9.59 -12.20 3.27
C GLY A 53 11.03 -12.00 2.80
N ASN A 54 11.26 -11.54 1.56
CA ASN A 54 12.59 -11.46 0.97
C ASN A 54 13.15 -10.04 1.02
N GLN A 55 13.82 -9.71 2.12
CA GLN A 55 14.45 -8.41 2.31
C GLN A 55 15.42 -8.04 1.18
N ASN A 56 16.15 -9.00 0.60
CA ASN A 56 17.14 -8.75 -0.45
C ASN A 56 16.49 -8.19 -1.72
N THR A 57 15.40 -8.80 -2.18
CA THR A 57 14.64 -8.30 -3.35
C THR A 57 14.04 -6.92 -3.09
N CYS A 58 13.51 -6.68 -1.89
CA CYS A 58 12.94 -5.37 -1.53
C CYS A 58 14.01 -4.28 -1.46
N LEU A 59 15.23 -4.59 -1.01
CA LEU A 59 16.35 -3.64 -1.01
C LEU A 59 16.89 -3.37 -2.42
N LYS A 60 16.91 -4.39 -3.29
CA LYS A 60 17.47 -4.30 -4.64
C LYS A 60 16.54 -3.71 -5.69
N ILE A 61 15.23 -3.64 -5.43
CA ILE A 61 14.28 -3.09 -6.41
C ILE A 61 14.65 -1.67 -6.84
N ASN A 62 14.60 -1.42 -8.14
CA ASN A 62 14.96 -0.13 -8.71
C ASN A 62 13.80 0.87 -8.64
N PRO A 63 14.06 2.18 -8.47
CA PRO A 63 12.99 3.20 -8.49
C PRO A 63 12.14 3.16 -9.77
N ARG A 64 12.76 2.87 -10.92
CA ARG A 64 12.05 2.70 -12.21
C ARG A 64 11.07 1.52 -12.19
N GLN A 65 11.41 0.42 -11.51
CA GLN A 65 10.53 -0.74 -11.38
C GLN A 65 9.34 -0.41 -10.47
N ILE A 66 9.58 0.31 -9.35
CA ILE A 66 8.50 0.84 -8.50
C ILE A 66 7.57 1.74 -9.32
N GLN A 67 8.13 2.66 -10.12
CA GLN A 67 7.34 3.55 -10.98
C GLN A 67 6.48 2.78 -11.98
N LYS A 68 7.04 1.73 -12.64
CA LYS A 68 6.28 0.86 -13.53
C LYS A 68 5.10 0.21 -12.81
N ILE A 69 5.29 -0.32 -11.61
CA ILE A 69 4.23 -0.96 -10.81
C ILE A 69 3.13 0.06 -10.45
N VAL A 70 3.51 1.27 -10.00
CA VAL A 70 2.54 2.34 -9.69
C VAL A 70 1.76 2.78 -10.94
N ASN A 71 2.43 2.94 -12.07
CA ASN A 71 1.78 3.30 -13.33
C ASN A 71 0.79 2.21 -13.78
N ARG A 72 1.11 0.91 -13.61
CA ARG A 72 0.16 -0.17 -13.89
C ARG A 72 -1.05 -0.14 -12.96
N ALA A 73 -0.86 0.12 -11.66
CA ALA A 73 -1.98 0.33 -10.74
C ALA A 73 -2.86 1.52 -11.18
N ALA A 74 -2.24 2.62 -11.63
CA ALA A 74 -2.94 3.79 -12.16
C ALA A 74 -3.77 3.49 -13.42
N ASP A 75 -3.22 2.67 -14.33
CA ASP A 75 -3.89 2.32 -15.59
C ASP A 75 -5.05 1.33 -15.39
N LEU A 76 -4.90 0.39 -14.47
CA LEU A 76 -5.89 -0.67 -14.22
C LEU A 76 -6.96 -0.26 -13.19
N GLN A 77 -6.63 0.62 -12.25
CA GLN A 77 -7.51 1.05 -11.16
C GLN A 77 -8.18 -0.17 -10.49
N GLU A 78 -9.51 -0.15 -10.32
CA GLU A 78 -10.29 -1.23 -9.71
C GLU A 78 -10.16 -2.61 -10.39
N LYS A 79 -9.60 -2.68 -11.61
CA LYS A 79 -9.33 -3.95 -12.31
C LYS A 79 -8.02 -4.62 -11.89
N GLY A 80 -7.14 -3.90 -11.20
CA GLY A 80 -5.82 -4.41 -10.78
C GLY A 80 -5.42 -4.03 -9.35
N PRO A 81 -6.29 -4.25 -8.33
CA PRO A 81 -5.95 -3.95 -6.94
C PRO A 81 -4.72 -4.73 -6.44
N GLU A 82 -4.40 -5.87 -7.05
CA GLU A 82 -3.24 -6.70 -6.70
C GLU A 82 -1.90 -5.98 -6.90
N PHE A 83 -1.85 -4.95 -7.76
CA PHE A 83 -0.66 -4.12 -7.88
C PHE A 83 -0.42 -3.25 -6.63
N LEU A 84 -1.47 -2.86 -5.90
CA LEU A 84 -1.34 -2.17 -4.61
C LEU A 84 -0.84 -3.13 -3.51
N ASP A 85 -1.29 -4.38 -3.53
CA ASP A 85 -0.78 -5.45 -2.65
C ASP A 85 0.71 -5.73 -2.93
N LEU A 86 1.11 -5.74 -4.22
CA LEU A 86 2.51 -5.87 -4.62
C LEU A 86 3.35 -4.70 -4.08
N LEU A 87 2.89 -3.45 -4.23
CA LEU A 87 3.57 -2.29 -3.66
C LEU A 87 3.70 -2.37 -2.14
N SER A 88 2.69 -2.92 -1.46
CA SER A 88 2.74 -3.12 -0.01
C SER A 88 3.88 -4.05 0.42
N MET A 89 4.18 -5.10 -0.36
CA MET A 89 5.33 -5.98 -0.10
C MET A 89 6.68 -5.31 -0.40
N VAL A 90 6.69 -4.32 -1.29
CA VAL A 90 7.89 -3.56 -1.64
C VAL A 90 8.25 -2.57 -0.53
N VAL A 91 7.27 -2.00 0.18
CA VAL A 91 7.53 -0.97 1.20
C VAL A 91 7.78 -1.52 2.61
N LYS A 92 7.27 -2.72 2.93
CA LYS A 92 7.47 -3.40 4.22
C LYS A 92 7.76 -4.88 3.99
N VAL A 93 8.82 -5.39 4.62
CA VAL A 93 9.20 -6.80 4.50
C VAL A 93 8.21 -7.65 5.30
N ALA A 94 7.43 -8.48 4.60
CA ALA A 94 6.40 -9.31 5.21
C ALA A 94 6.98 -10.24 6.30
N GLY A 95 6.23 -10.42 7.38
CA GLY A 95 6.68 -11.20 8.55
C GLY A 95 7.64 -10.46 9.48
N THR A 96 7.96 -9.19 9.19
CA THR A 96 8.84 -8.35 10.01
C THR A 96 8.24 -6.95 10.19
N ASP A 97 8.78 -6.19 11.16
CA ASP A 97 8.46 -4.77 11.32
C ASP A 97 9.38 -3.84 10.51
N LEU A 98 10.19 -4.41 9.60
CA LEU A 98 11.12 -3.64 8.79
C LEU A 98 10.39 -2.91 7.66
N THR A 99 10.23 -1.60 7.83
CA THR A 99 9.81 -0.70 6.75
C THR A 99 11.01 -0.13 6.00
N LEU A 100 10.85 0.07 4.69
CA LEU A 100 11.91 0.53 3.80
C LEU A 100 11.64 1.98 3.39
N LYS A 101 12.11 2.94 4.20
CA LYS A 101 11.88 4.39 4.00
C LYS A 101 12.15 4.87 2.56
N ARG A 102 13.20 4.35 1.93
CA ARG A 102 13.52 4.61 0.51
C ARG A 102 12.37 4.20 -0.41
N ASN A 103 11.86 2.98 -0.26
CA ASN A 103 10.81 2.45 -1.11
C ASN A 103 9.48 3.17 -0.83
N GLN A 104 9.15 3.44 0.44
CA GLN A 104 7.98 4.24 0.82
C GLN A 104 7.99 5.61 0.13
N ALA A 105 9.13 6.31 0.15
CA ALA A 105 9.27 7.62 -0.50
C ALA A 105 9.03 7.55 -2.02
N TYR A 106 9.59 6.55 -2.71
CA TYR A 106 9.34 6.37 -4.14
C TYR A 106 7.88 6.02 -4.45
N VAL A 107 7.28 5.10 -3.69
CA VAL A 107 5.86 4.75 -3.86
C VAL A 107 4.98 5.97 -3.69
N MET A 108 5.13 6.72 -2.59
CA MET A 108 4.35 7.93 -2.36
C MET A 108 4.57 8.99 -3.43
N LYS A 109 5.82 9.22 -3.84
CA LYS A 109 6.14 10.14 -4.94
C LYS A 109 5.37 9.79 -6.21
N TYR A 110 5.39 8.53 -6.64
CA TYR A 110 4.76 8.11 -7.88
C TYR A 110 3.23 8.02 -7.77
N ILE A 111 2.68 7.73 -6.59
CA ILE A 111 1.24 7.84 -6.31
C ILE A 111 0.80 9.29 -6.49
N MET A 112 1.49 10.24 -5.87
CA MET A 112 1.14 11.67 -5.95
C MET A 112 1.26 12.21 -7.40
N GLN A 113 2.25 11.75 -8.17
CA GLN A 113 2.35 12.09 -9.59
C GLN A 113 1.18 11.58 -10.44
N ASN A 114 0.55 10.47 -10.03
CA ASN A 114 -0.59 9.86 -10.71
C ASN A 114 -1.88 9.93 -9.86
N TYR A 115 -2.00 10.92 -8.97
CA TYR A 115 -2.98 10.94 -7.88
C TYR A 115 -4.42 10.71 -8.37
N LYS A 116 -4.86 11.46 -9.39
CA LYS A 116 -6.21 11.36 -9.96
C LYS A 116 -6.57 9.97 -10.49
N LYS A 117 -5.57 9.16 -10.86
CA LYS A 117 -5.77 7.79 -11.36
C LYS A 117 -5.65 6.77 -10.24
N VAL A 118 -4.58 6.84 -9.43
CA VAL A 118 -4.31 5.84 -8.38
C VAL A 118 -5.23 6.03 -7.19
N ALA A 119 -5.41 7.27 -6.73
CA ALA A 119 -6.19 7.62 -5.56
C ALA A 119 -7.60 8.12 -5.92
N PHE A 120 -8.14 7.75 -7.09
CA PHE A 120 -9.45 8.22 -7.56
C PHE A 120 -10.59 7.95 -6.56
N VAL A 121 -10.51 6.86 -5.80
CA VAL A 121 -11.48 6.52 -4.74
C VAL A 121 -11.44 7.47 -3.55
N LEU A 122 -10.32 8.16 -3.31
CA LEU A 122 -10.18 9.16 -2.25
C LEU A 122 -10.74 10.53 -2.65
N ASP A 123 -10.82 10.79 -3.96
CA ASP A 123 -11.36 12.03 -4.54
C ASP A 123 -12.90 12.01 -4.68
N LEU A 124 -13.53 10.88 -4.34
CA LEU A 124 -14.98 10.73 -4.32
C LEU A 124 -15.60 11.46 -3.13
N SER A 125 -16.87 11.84 -3.29
CA SER A 125 -17.66 12.38 -2.18
C SER A 125 -17.70 11.39 -1.00
N ARG A 126 -17.97 11.90 0.20
CA ARG A 126 -18.06 11.06 1.39
C ARG A 126 -19.16 10.00 1.24
N GLU A 127 -20.30 10.39 0.67
CA GLU A 127 -21.45 9.52 0.43
C GLU A 127 -21.09 8.38 -0.53
N GLU A 128 -20.34 8.67 -1.59
CA GLU A 128 -19.85 7.65 -2.52
C GLU A 128 -18.82 6.70 -1.88
N ARG A 129 -17.92 7.22 -1.03
CA ARG A 129 -16.96 6.40 -0.27
C ARG A 129 -17.67 5.46 0.71
N GLU A 130 -18.67 5.96 1.43
CA GLU A 130 -19.52 5.15 2.32
C GLU A 130 -20.34 4.12 1.54
N ALA A 131 -20.83 4.47 0.35
CA ALA A 131 -21.54 3.52 -0.52
C ALA A 131 -20.63 2.35 -0.97
N ILE A 132 -19.35 2.59 -1.26
CA ILE A 132 -18.39 1.51 -1.58
C ILE A 132 -18.25 0.51 -0.42
N LEU A 133 -18.35 0.98 0.82
CA LEU A 133 -18.16 0.18 2.04
C LEU A 133 -19.43 -0.56 2.48
N THR A 134 -20.59 -0.14 1.99
CA THR A 134 -21.91 -0.68 2.40
C THR A 134 -22.60 -1.48 1.30
N GLN A 135 -22.29 -1.20 0.03
CA GLN A 135 -22.88 -1.88 -1.12
C GLN A 135 -22.01 -3.06 -1.57
N THR A 136 -22.67 -4.22 -1.78
CA THR A 136 -21.99 -5.46 -2.18
C THR A 136 -21.80 -5.60 -3.70
N ASP A 137 -22.32 -4.66 -4.49
CA ASP A 137 -22.31 -4.71 -5.96
C ASP A 137 -20.94 -4.35 -6.57
N LYS A 138 -20.08 -3.61 -5.84
CA LYS A 138 -18.79 -3.09 -6.33
C LYS A 138 -17.58 -3.67 -5.60
N MET A 139 -17.51 -5.00 -5.52
CA MET A 139 -16.42 -5.72 -4.82
C MET A 139 -15.00 -5.35 -5.30
N SER A 140 -14.81 -5.12 -6.60
CA SER A 140 -13.51 -4.72 -7.16
C SER A 140 -13.06 -3.35 -6.65
N ARG A 141 -13.98 -2.37 -6.63
CA ARG A 141 -13.73 -1.02 -6.11
C ARG A 141 -13.49 -1.03 -4.60
N LEU A 142 -14.28 -1.81 -3.86
CA LEU A 142 -14.06 -2.02 -2.43
C LEU A 142 -12.67 -2.60 -2.17
N ARG A 143 -12.30 -3.67 -2.87
CA ARG A 143 -10.97 -4.28 -2.75
C ARG A 143 -9.86 -3.26 -3.04
N TYR A 144 -10.01 -2.49 -4.10
CA TYR A 144 -9.05 -1.44 -4.46
C TYR A 144 -8.91 -0.38 -3.37
N TYR A 145 -10.03 0.10 -2.83
CA TYR A 145 -10.04 1.12 -1.77
C TYR A 145 -9.33 0.61 -0.51
N ILE A 146 -9.63 -0.61 -0.09
CA ILE A 146 -9.00 -1.26 1.07
C ILE A 146 -7.48 -1.44 0.84
N CYS A 147 -7.06 -1.96 -0.32
CA CYS A 147 -5.65 -2.13 -0.65
C CYS A 147 -4.90 -0.78 -0.71
N LEU A 148 -5.55 0.28 -1.19
CA LEU A 148 -4.95 1.62 -1.23
C LEU A 148 -4.70 2.16 0.18
N LEU A 149 -5.69 2.05 1.07
CA LEU A 149 -5.55 2.48 2.48
C LEU A 149 -4.46 1.69 3.20
N ASP A 150 -4.42 0.37 3.02
CA ASP A 150 -3.37 -0.47 3.59
C ASP A 150 -1.97 -0.09 3.10
N LEU A 151 -1.83 0.25 1.81
CA LEU A 151 -0.58 0.73 1.22
C LEU A 151 -0.17 2.08 1.80
N LEU A 152 -1.10 3.05 1.89
CA LEU A 152 -0.83 4.38 2.47
C LEU A 152 -0.41 4.27 3.94
N ALA A 153 -1.11 3.44 4.72
CA ALA A 153 -0.73 3.15 6.09
C ALA A 153 0.67 2.52 6.19
N ALA A 154 0.99 1.55 5.33
CA ALA A 154 2.32 0.94 5.27
C ALA A 154 3.41 1.93 4.83
N CYS A 155 3.07 2.94 4.02
CA CYS A 155 3.99 4.02 3.66
C CYS A 155 4.24 5.01 4.80
N ALA A 156 3.23 5.29 5.63
CA ALA A 156 3.36 6.16 6.81
C ALA A 156 4.00 5.45 8.01
N GLU A 157 4.06 4.12 8.01
CA GLU A 157 4.66 3.36 9.11
C GLU A 157 6.17 3.60 9.24
N GLY A 158 6.64 3.88 10.46
CA GLY A 158 8.07 4.03 10.79
C GLY A 158 8.56 5.48 10.89
N GLU A 159 7.66 6.41 11.25
CA GLU A 159 7.96 7.82 11.55
C GLU A 159 8.57 8.53 10.32
N ASN A 160 7.70 8.79 9.35
CA ASN A 160 8.04 9.49 8.12
C ASN A 160 7.13 10.71 7.99
N LEU A 161 7.48 11.77 8.71
CA LEU A 161 6.71 13.01 8.81
C LEU A 161 6.30 13.59 7.44
N PHE A 162 7.14 13.44 6.43
CA PHE A 162 6.80 13.89 5.07
C PHE A 162 5.64 13.07 4.47
N ILE A 163 5.70 11.75 4.58
CA ILE A 163 4.63 10.87 4.10
C ILE A 163 3.37 11.03 4.95
N GLU A 164 3.52 11.16 6.27
CA GLU A 164 2.41 11.43 7.18
C GLU A 164 1.68 12.71 6.78
N SER A 165 2.39 13.82 6.60
CA SER A 165 1.81 15.10 6.15
C SER A 165 1.09 15.00 4.79
N LEU A 166 1.67 14.25 3.83
CA LEU A 166 0.98 13.96 2.56
C LEU A 166 -0.30 13.16 2.79
N CYS A 167 -0.26 12.12 3.62
CA CYS A 167 -1.42 11.31 3.94
C CYS A 167 -2.51 12.13 4.66
N GLN A 168 -2.14 13.03 5.57
CA GLN A 168 -3.10 13.92 6.26
C GLN A 168 -3.85 14.84 5.28
N THR A 169 -3.21 15.22 4.18
CA THR A 169 -3.83 16.05 3.13
C THR A 169 -4.89 15.27 2.34
N ILE A 170 -4.63 13.99 2.05
CA ILE A 170 -5.48 13.15 1.18
C ILE A 170 -6.46 12.25 1.97
N LEU A 171 -6.25 12.10 3.27
CA LEU A 171 -7.07 11.33 4.21
C LEU A 171 -7.29 12.13 5.49
N PRO A 172 -8.19 13.13 5.48
CA PRO A 172 -8.48 13.93 6.67
C PRO A 172 -8.94 13.06 7.85
N MET A 173 -8.53 13.43 9.07
CA MET A 173 -8.91 12.71 10.29
C MET A 173 -10.43 12.58 10.46
N GLU A 174 -11.17 13.64 10.14
CA GLU A 174 -12.63 13.67 10.24
C GLU A 174 -13.29 12.58 9.38
N ASP A 175 -12.79 12.38 8.16
CA ASP A 175 -13.28 11.33 7.25
C ASP A 175 -12.97 9.92 7.79
N LEU A 176 -11.79 9.72 8.37
CA LEU A 176 -11.44 8.44 8.99
C LEU A 176 -12.38 8.16 10.17
N LEU A 177 -12.56 9.12 11.09
CA LEU A 177 -13.42 8.97 12.26
C LEU A 177 -14.89 8.77 11.88
N ALA A 178 -15.35 9.44 10.82
CA ALA A 178 -16.69 9.23 10.26
C ALA A 178 -16.93 7.77 9.88
N ILE A 179 -16.02 7.17 9.11
CA ILE A 179 -16.13 5.77 8.67
C ILE A 179 -16.01 4.80 9.85
N LEU A 180 -15.08 5.08 10.78
CA LEU A 180 -14.88 4.24 11.97
C LEU A 180 -16.10 4.22 12.89
N ASN A 181 -16.80 5.35 13.02
CA ASN A 181 -17.99 5.46 13.86
C ASN A 181 -19.29 5.09 13.15
N ASN A 182 -19.29 4.85 11.83
CA ASN A 182 -20.49 4.49 11.10
C ASN A 182 -20.94 3.04 11.45
N PRO A 183 -22.14 2.83 12.02
CA PRO A 183 -22.60 1.50 12.44
C PRO A 183 -23.01 0.60 11.27
N SER A 184 -23.28 1.17 10.09
CA SER A 184 -23.68 0.43 8.90
C SER A 184 -22.50 -0.23 8.17
N ILE A 185 -21.26 0.14 8.53
CA ILE A 185 -20.04 -0.39 7.92
C ILE A 185 -19.54 -1.56 8.78
N ASP A 186 -19.30 -2.71 8.14
CA ASP A 186 -18.74 -3.89 8.79
C ASP A 186 -17.38 -3.57 9.44
N ASN A 187 -17.20 -4.02 10.68
CA ASN A 187 -15.95 -3.84 11.44
C ASN A 187 -14.73 -4.41 10.73
N VAL A 188 -14.86 -5.47 9.92
CA VAL A 188 -13.76 -6.01 9.13
C VAL A 188 -13.23 -4.97 8.14
N LEU A 189 -14.12 -4.15 7.57
CA LEU A 189 -13.77 -3.10 6.61
C LEU A 189 -13.17 -1.86 7.26
N LYS A 190 -13.31 -1.70 8.58
CA LYS A 190 -12.75 -0.57 9.35
C LYS A 190 -11.25 -0.70 9.64
N LYS A 191 -10.69 -1.92 9.52
CA LYS A 191 -9.29 -2.19 9.87
C LYS A 191 -8.27 -1.31 9.11
N PRO A 192 -8.35 -1.10 7.78
CA PRO A 192 -7.41 -0.22 7.08
C PRO A 192 -7.51 1.24 7.53
N PHE A 193 -8.72 1.72 7.82
CA PHE A 193 -8.95 3.08 8.35
C PHE A 193 -8.30 3.27 9.72
N LEU A 194 -8.41 2.28 10.62
CA LEU A 194 -7.71 2.28 11.91
C LEU A 194 -6.20 2.33 11.72
N ARG A 195 -5.67 1.57 10.75
CA ARG A 195 -4.23 1.60 10.44
C ARG A 195 -3.78 2.97 9.92
N CYS A 196 -4.56 3.59 9.03
CA CYS A 196 -4.29 4.95 8.58
C CYS A 196 -4.31 5.93 9.75
N LEU A 197 -5.36 5.92 10.58
CA LEU A 197 -5.46 6.78 11.76
C LEU A 197 -4.25 6.61 12.69
N HIS A 198 -3.87 5.36 12.96
CA HIS A 198 -2.75 5.04 13.82
C HIS A 198 -1.41 5.57 13.28
N HIS A 199 -1.07 5.23 12.04
CA HIS A 199 0.24 5.56 11.47
C HIS A 199 0.36 7.01 10.99
N VAL A 200 -0.75 7.68 10.67
CA VAL A 200 -0.74 9.05 10.15
C VAL A 200 -0.94 10.10 11.25
N TYR A 201 -1.63 9.76 12.34
CA TYR A 201 -2.00 10.74 13.38
C TYR A 201 -1.63 10.34 14.81
N MET A 202 -1.66 9.05 15.17
CA MET A 202 -1.51 8.64 16.58
C MET A 202 -0.10 8.25 16.99
N LYS A 203 0.76 7.86 16.06
CA LYS A 203 2.20 7.69 16.34
C LYS A 203 2.83 9.07 16.54
N SER A 204 2.53 9.68 17.68
CA SER A 204 3.22 10.87 18.17
C SER A 204 4.68 10.50 18.38
N THR A 205 5.55 11.37 17.87
CA THR A 205 6.97 11.46 18.16
C THR A 205 7.27 11.09 19.61
N GLY A 206 8.02 10.01 19.83
CA GLY A 206 8.56 9.63 21.13
C GLY A 206 9.65 10.57 21.66
N ASN A 207 9.55 11.89 21.41
CA ASN A 207 10.36 12.92 22.05
C ASN A 207 9.46 13.84 22.88
N VAL A 208 8.93 13.27 23.97
CA VAL A 208 8.63 14.05 25.17
C VAL A 208 9.95 14.23 25.90
N VAL A 209 10.80 15.15 25.46
CA VAL A 209 11.81 15.80 26.32
C VAL A 209 12.08 17.19 25.73
N ASP A 210 12.16 18.19 26.61
CA ASP A 210 12.46 19.61 26.37
C ASP A 210 11.26 20.54 26.09
N MET A 211 10.22 20.43 26.93
CA MET A 211 9.71 21.67 27.54
C MET A 211 10.27 21.78 28.94
N GLN A 212 11.25 22.68 29.04
CA GLN A 212 11.90 23.16 30.24
C GLN A 212 10.90 23.24 31.40
N THR A 213 11.18 22.45 32.43
CA THR A 213 10.64 22.67 33.77
C THR A 213 10.86 24.13 34.12
N SER A 214 9.77 24.85 34.34
CA SER A 214 9.76 26.22 34.82
C SER A 214 10.55 26.27 36.13
N GLU A 215 11.79 26.76 36.09
CA GLU A 215 12.47 27.26 37.28
C GLU A 215 11.71 28.52 37.72
N ILE A 216 10.79 28.33 38.66
CA ILE A 216 10.25 29.43 39.46
C ILE A 216 11.33 29.71 40.52
N PRO A 217 11.94 30.91 40.56
CA PRO A 217 12.81 31.28 41.66
C PRO A 217 11.95 31.44 42.91
N HIS A 218 12.24 30.66 43.95
CA HIS A 218 11.83 30.98 45.31
C HIS A 218 12.95 31.80 45.96
N ASP A 219 12.55 32.88 46.64
CA ASP A 219 13.37 33.84 47.38
C ASP A 219 14.49 33.24 48.24
#